data_AF-A0A7S1S813-F1
#
_entry.id   AF-A0A7S1S813-F1
#
_cell.length_a   1.000
_cell.length_b   1.000
_cell.length_c   1.000
_cell.angle_alpha   90.00
_cell.angle_beta   90.00
_cell.angle_gamma   90.00
#
_symmetry.space_group_name_H-M   'P 1'
#
loop_
_entity.id
_entity.type
_entity.pdbx_description
1 polymer ?
#
loop_
_entity_poly.entity_id
_entity_poly.type
_entity_poly.pdbx_seq_one_letter_code
_entity_poly.pdbx_strand_id
1 'polypeptide(L)'
;EGPLCEPRPSVHSKLSRVSTPTNGKVLQRGAGLLAAVAKIPVVSNAVPLSSYGAVMMLPGLVRTTSCCDWFHQLGEAYIRLCLNYIVQGFITANIYAMYQKQAQSLQNGPPDCEKLEITLEVICLWLHVVACFTDMAETWDLQELLWCQIPTSKSGCTEVFQYVDADGSLMMVSGGFSRLRKTMVTLLILVPKLVIALLVLVWGGMWIGASATNADCLLNALALTFVVGIDEMIFTFLAPARTRHILEALPSFQSNVETPLWRFYRHMGTLIRTVVSILTVLVLRYMTRHCGEPGLFDNQ
;
A
#
# COMPACT_ATOMS: atom_id res chain seq x y z
N GLU A 1 -40.29 16.55 -5.89
CA GLU A 1 -40.97 15.48 -5.13
C GLU A 1 -40.51 14.15 -5.71
N GLY A 2 -39.52 13.51 -5.08
CA GLY A 2 -38.98 12.21 -5.50
C GLY A 2 -39.56 11.08 -4.65
N PRO A 3 -39.54 9.82 -5.12
CA PRO A 3 -40.23 8.73 -4.45
C PRO A 3 -39.58 8.42 -3.10
N LEU A 4 -40.41 8.47 -2.05
CA LEU A 4 -40.11 8.03 -0.70
C LEU A 4 -39.81 6.53 -0.71
N CYS A 5 -38.61 6.15 -0.25
CA CYS A 5 -38.28 4.75 0.02
C CYS A 5 -39.20 4.21 1.13
N GLU A 6 -40.04 3.23 0.78
CA GLU A 6 -40.82 2.45 1.73
C GLU A 6 -39.92 1.61 2.66
N PRO A 7 -40.26 1.52 3.96
CA PRO A 7 -39.55 0.67 4.91
C PRO A 7 -39.87 -0.82 4.66
N ARG A 8 -38.82 -1.65 4.57
CA ARG A 8 -38.94 -3.11 4.45
C ARG A 8 -39.47 -3.73 5.76
N PRO A 9 -40.33 -4.77 5.68
CA PRO A 9 -40.84 -5.47 6.85
C PRO A 9 -39.75 -6.26 7.58
N SER A 10 -39.89 -6.29 8.91
CA SER A 10 -39.01 -6.97 9.87
C SER A 10 -39.09 -8.49 9.72
N VAL A 11 -37.94 -9.11 9.47
CA VAL A 11 -37.80 -10.57 9.44
C VAL A 11 -37.56 -11.05 10.88
N HIS A 12 -38.59 -11.67 11.47
CA HIS A 12 -38.49 -12.38 12.74
C HIS A 12 -37.49 -13.56 12.62
N SER A 13 -36.40 -13.49 13.38
CA SER A 13 -35.41 -14.56 13.51
C SER A 13 -35.93 -15.68 14.42
N LYS A 14 -36.11 -16.87 13.84
CA LYS A 14 -36.27 -18.12 14.58
C LYS A 14 -34.93 -18.49 15.23
N LEU A 15 -34.88 -18.46 16.57
CA LEU A 15 -33.81 -19.06 17.35
C LEU A 15 -33.84 -20.59 17.13
N SER A 16 -32.87 -21.11 16.39
CA SER A 16 -32.61 -22.54 16.28
C SER A 16 -31.67 -22.98 17.42
N ARG A 17 -32.14 -23.92 18.26
CA ARG A 17 -31.38 -24.58 19.31
C ARG A 17 -30.11 -25.23 18.74
N VAL A 18 -28.95 -24.84 19.27
CA VAL A 18 -27.67 -25.50 19.01
C VAL A 18 -27.66 -26.82 19.79
N SER A 19 -27.65 -27.93 19.05
CA SER A 19 -27.44 -29.29 19.56
C SER A 19 -25.94 -29.52 19.80
N THR A 20 -25.61 -29.99 21.00
CA THR A 20 -24.25 -30.38 21.42
C THR A 20 -23.84 -31.71 20.79
N PRO A 21 -22.70 -31.81 20.07
CA PRO A 21 -22.18 -33.08 19.59
C PRO A 21 -21.29 -33.74 20.64
N THR A 22 -21.76 -34.86 21.18
CA THR A 22 -20.99 -35.84 21.94
C THR A 22 -20.43 -36.91 20.99
N ASN A 23 -19.18 -36.77 20.53
CA ASN A 23 -18.31 -37.93 20.31
C ASN A 23 -16.85 -37.53 20.05
N GLY A 24 -15.97 -38.04 20.91
CA GLY A 24 -14.55 -37.71 20.96
C GLY A 24 -13.78 -38.12 19.72
N LYS A 25 -13.28 -37.12 18.99
CA LYS A 25 -12.09 -37.23 18.16
C LYS A 25 -10.98 -36.44 18.84
N VAL A 26 -9.84 -37.10 19.01
CA VAL A 26 -8.62 -36.57 19.64
C VAL A 26 -8.28 -35.20 19.07
N LEU A 27 -8.30 -34.18 19.93
CA LEU A 27 -7.95 -32.80 19.62
C LEU A 27 -6.56 -32.75 18.96
N GLN A 28 -6.51 -32.32 17.70
CA GLN A 28 -5.27 -31.84 17.08
C GLN A 28 -4.79 -30.63 17.90
N ARG A 29 -3.86 -30.86 18.83
CA ARG A 29 -3.14 -29.81 19.56
C ARG A 29 -2.32 -29.01 18.56
N GLY A 30 -2.69 -27.75 18.35
CA GLY A 30 -1.95 -26.84 17.48
C GLY A 30 -2.65 -25.50 17.36
N ALA A 31 -1.91 -24.48 16.92
CA ALA A 31 -2.37 -23.10 16.75
C ALA A 31 -3.71 -22.96 16.00
N GLY A 32 -4.07 -23.93 15.14
CA GLY A 32 -5.36 -23.98 14.46
C GLY A 32 -6.57 -24.12 15.39
N LEU A 33 -6.47 -24.88 16.49
CA LEU A 33 -7.55 -24.98 17.48
C LEU A 33 -7.68 -23.66 18.24
N LEU A 34 -6.56 -23.03 18.60
CA LEU A 34 -6.57 -21.74 19.30
C LEU A 34 -7.18 -20.65 18.41
N ALA A 35 -6.82 -20.61 17.13
CA ALA A 35 -7.40 -19.69 16.15
C ALA A 35 -8.90 -19.93 15.92
N ALA A 36 -9.33 -21.20 15.82
CA ALA A 36 -10.74 -21.57 15.67
C ALA A 36 -11.57 -21.22 16.92
N VAL A 37 -11.00 -21.42 18.12
CA VAL A 37 -11.64 -21.05 19.39
C VAL A 37 -11.69 -19.54 19.56
N ALA A 38 -10.63 -18.83 19.19
CA ALA A 38 -10.56 -17.38 19.25
C ALA A 38 -11.35 -16.68 18.13
N LYS A 39 -11.96 -17.44 17.20
CA LYS A 39 -12.70 -16.94 16.02
C LYS A 39 -11.91 -15.86 15.27
N ILE A 40 -10.59 -16.02 15.19
CA ILE A 40 -9.74 -15.03 14.53
C ILE A 40 -10.04 -15.10 13.03
N PRO A 41 -10.42 -13.98 12.39
CA PRO A 41 -10.67 -13.96 10.96
C PRO A 41 -9.42 -14.42 10.21
N VAL A 42 -9.64 -15.17 9.15
CA VAL A 42 -8.50 -15.77 8.43
C VAL A 42 -7.69 -14.70 7.68
N VAL A 43 -8.36 -13.65 7.22
CA VAL A 43 -7.76 -12.46 6.62
C VAL A 43 -8.38 -11.24 7.27
N SER A 44 -7.52 -10.31 7.70
CA SER A 44 -7.89 -9.07 8.37
C SER A 44 -7.03 -7.96 7.79
N ASN A 45 -7.59 -7.16 6.89
CA ASN A 45 -6.88 -6.02 6.33
C ASN A 45 -7.40 -4.74 6.99
N ALA A 46 -6.49 -4.01 7.64
CA ALA A 46 -6.78 -2.68 8.15
C ALA A 46 -6.62 -1.65 7.02
N VAL A 47 -7.38 -0.56 7.08
CA VAL A 47 -7.15 0.57 6.18
C VAL A 47 -5.82 1.22 6.59
N PRO A 48 -4.85 1.37 5.69
CA PRO A 48 -3.60 2.04 6.04
C PRO A 48 -3.86 3.50 6.38
N LEU A 49 -3.17 4.00 7.41
CA LEU A 49 -3.22 5.39 7.84
C LEU A 49 -2.36 6.26 6.91
N SER A 50 -2.81 6.38 5.67
CA SER A 50 -2.14 7.14 4.61
C SER A 50 -3.12 8.07 3.89
N SER A 51 -2.57 9.01 3.11
CA SER A 51 -3.37 9.91 2.27
C SER A 51 -4.25 9.13 1.27
N TYR A 52 -3.73 8.02 0.74
CA TYR A 52 -4.43 7.11 -0.17
C TYR A 52 -5.58 6.39 0.52
N GLY A 53 -5.34 5.82 1.71
CA GLY A 53 -6.38 5.16 2.51
C GLY A 53 -7.50 6.11 2.89
N ALA A 54 -7.16 7.34 3.29
CA ALA A 54 -8.12 8.39 3.63
C ALA A 54 -9.03 8.75 2.45
N VAL A 55 -8.46 9.06 1.28
CA VAL A 55 -9.25 9.45 0.09
C VAL A 55 -10.11 8.30 -0.41
N MET A 56 -9.61 7.06 -0.33
CA MET A 56 -10.38 5.87 -0.71
C MET A 56 -11.62 5.69 0.19
N MET A 57 -11.42 5.75 1.51
CA MET A 57 -12.41 5.33 2.50
C MET A 57 -13.37 6.43 2.93
N LEU A 58 -12.91 7.68 3.11
CA LEU A 58 -13.74 8.77 3.65
C LEU A 58 -15.07 8.98 2.92
N PRO A 59 -15.14 8.96 1.56
CA PRO A 59 -16.41 9.17 0.90
C PRO A 59 -17.37 7.95 1.01
N GLY A 60 -16.92 6.85 1.61
CA GLY A 60 -17.78 5.73 2.02
C GLY A 60 -18.27 5.85 3.47
N LEU A 61 -17.58 6.63 4.29
CA LEU A 61 -17.81 6.72 5.74
C LEU A 61 -18.63 7.95 6.13
N VAL A 62 -18.46 9.05 5.39
CA VAL A 62 -19.06 10.33 5.71
C VAL A 62 -20.18 10.64 4.74
N ARG A 63 -21.38 10.89 5.29
CA ARG A 63 -22.48 11.44 4.50
C ARG A 63 -22.37 12.96 4.45
N THR A 64 -22.30 13.51 3.24
CA THR A 64 -22.25 14.96 3.02
C THR A 64 -23.61 15.45 2.55
N THR A 65 -24.19 16.41 3.25
CA THR A 65 -25.51 16.99 2.92
C THR A 65 -25.41 18.22 2.02
N SER A 66 -24.32 18.97 2.11
CA SER A 66 -24.07 20.16 1.31
C SER A 66 -22.73 20.09 0.58
N CYS A 67 -22.57 20.94 -0.45
CA CYS A 67 -21.30 21.09 -1.17
C CYS A 67 -20.18 21.61 -0.26
N CYS A 68 -20.52 22.51 0.68
CA CYS A 68 -19.56 23.04 1.64
C CYS A 68 -19.06 21.92 2.59
N ASP A 69 -19.97 21.08 3.10
CA ASP A 69 -19.61 19.93 3.94
C ASP A 69 -18.75 18.93 3.17
N TRP A 70 -19.07 18.71 1.88
CA TRP A 70 -18.28 17.85 1.02
C TRP A 70 -16.86 18.38 0.85
N PHE A 71 -16.71 19.67 0.55
CA PHE A 71 -15.40 20.28 0.37
C PHE A 71 -14.57 20.22 1.64
N HIS A 72 -15.17 20.53 2.78
CA HIS A 72 -14.48 20.52 4.07
C HIS A 72 -14.07 19.11 4.51
N GLN A 73 -14.89 18.08 4.26
CA GLN A 73 -14.60 16.74 4.77
C GLN A 73 -13.81 15.88 3.77
N LEU A 74 -14.19 15.93 2.49
CA LEU A 74 -13.60 15.09 1.44
C LEU A 74 -12.60 15.90 0.60
N GLY A 75 -12.94 17.15 0.26
CA GLY A 75 -12.09 18.03 -0.56
C GLY A 75 -10.70 18.20 0.05
N GLU A 76 -10.59 18.37 1.36
CA GLU A 76 -9.29 18.43 2.05
C GLU A 76 -8.44 17.16 1.83
N ALA A 77 -9.04 15.97 1.85
CA ALA A 77 -8.32 14.72 1.63
C ALA A 77 -7.78 14.64 0.20
N TYR A 78 -8.58 15.05 -0.79
CA TYR A 78 -8.15 15.13 -2.19
C TYR A 78 -7.03 16.17 -2.38
N ILE A 79 -7.13 17.35 -1.73
CA ILE A 79 -6.06 18.36 -1.78
C ILE A 79 -4.75 17.80 -1.23
N ARG A 80 -4.79 17.08 -0.09
CA ARG A 80 -3.62 16.41 0.48
C ARG A 80 -3.01 15.38 -0.48
N LEU A 81 -3.85 14.58 -1.14
CA LEU A 81 -3.39 13.61 -2.14
C LEU A 81 -2.73 14.30 -3.34
N CYS A 82 -3.33 15.38 -3.85
CA CYS A 82 -2.74 16.16 -4.94
C CYS A 82 -1.39 16.75 -4.55
N LEU A 83 -1.29 17.34 -3.35
CA LEU A 83 -0.03 17.87 -2.84
C LEU A 83 1.03 16.76 -2.71
N ASN A 84 0.64 15.60 -2.20
CA ASN A 84 1.52 14.44 -2.09
C ASN A 84 2.09 14.03 -3.46
N TYR A 85 1.24 13.93 -4.49
CA TYR A 85 1.71 13.63 -5.85
C TYR A 85 2.62 14.70 -6.44
N ILE A 86 2.35 15.98 -6.20
CA ILE A 86 3.20 17.07 -6.67
C ILE A 86 4.59 16.95 -6.03
N VAL A 87 4.64 16.75 -4.70
CA VAL A 87 5.90 16.64 -3.96
C VAL A 87 6.67 15.39 -4.39
N GLN A 88 6.03 14.22 -4.43
CA GLN A 88 6.66 12.98 -4.86
C GLN A 88 7.11 13.05 -6.33
N GLY A 89 6.30 13.63 -7.21
CA GLY A 89 6.65 13.83 -8.62
C GLY A 89 7.87 14.71 -8.79
N PHE A 90 7.95 15.83 -8.05
CA PHE A 90 9.10 16.72 -8.07
C PHE A 90 10.36 16.03 -7.55
N ILE A 91 10.27 15.33 -6.42
CA ILE A 91 11.42 14.59 -5.85
C ILE A 91 11.88 13.49 -6.82
N THR A 92 10.95 12.73 -7.39
CA THR A 92 11.26 11.67 -8.35
C THR A 92 11.97 12.22 -9.59
N ALA A 93 11.52 13.38 -10.10
CA ALA A 93 12.20 14.07 -11.20
C ALA A 93 13.61 14.55 -10.82
N ASN A 94 13.81 15.02 -9.59
CA ASN A 94 15.14 15.39 -9.08
C ASN A 94 16.06 14.18 -8.92
N ILE A 95 15.56 13.03 -8.44
CA ILE A 95 16.33 11.77 -8.39
C ILE A 95 16.82 11.39 -9.78
N TYR A 96 15.94 11.45 -10.78
CA TYR A 96 16.32 11.19 -12.17
C TYR A 96 17.40 12.16 -12.68
N ALA A 97 17.27 13.46 -12.38
CA ALA A 97 18.26 14.46 -12.76
C ALA A 97 19.61 14.26 -12.05
N MET A 98 19.61 13.87 -10.77
CA MET A 98 20.83 13.56 -10.01
C MET A 98 21.52 12.31 -10.55
N TYR A 99 20.75 11.26 -10.86
CA TYR A 99 21.25 10.07 -11.54
C TYR A 99 21.92 10.43 -12.88
N GLN A 100 21.26 11.21 -13.73
CA GLN A 100 21.82 11.62 -15.03
C GLN A 100 23.15 12.38 -14.88
N LYS A 101 23.22 13.31 -13.91
CA LYS A 101 24.45 14.06 -13.64
C LYS A 101 25.59 13.15 -13.17
N GLN A 102 25.32 12.24 -12.23
CA GLN A 102 26.33 11.28 -11.77
C GLN A 102 26.78 10.34 -12.89
N ALA A 103 25.85 9.83 -13.69
CA ALA A 103 26.16 8.98 -14.83
C ALA A 103 27.07 9.68 -15.86
N GLN A 104 26.84 10.98 -16.11
CA GLN A 104 27.72 11.79 -16.97
C GLN A 104 29.08 12.04 -16.33
N SER A 105 29.12 12.33 -15.02
CA SER A 105 30.39 12.50 -14.29
C SER A 105 31.25 11.23 -14.36
N LEU A 106 30.64 10.04 -14.24
CA LEU A 106 31.32 8.75 -14.39
C LEU A 106 31.93 8.56 -15.79
N GLN A 107 31.23 8.99 -16.85
CA GLN A 107 31.74 8.89 -18.23
C GLN A 107 32.98 9.76 -18.47
N ASN A 108 33.09 10.89 -17.77
CA ASN A 108 34.23 11.79 -17.91
C ASN A 108 35.45 11.36 -17.06
N GLY A 109 35.34 10.26 -16.30
CA GLY A 109 36.42 9.76 -15.43
C GLY A 109 36.71 10.74 -14.29
N PRO A 110 35.87 10.76 -13.23
CA PRO A 110 36.08 11.69 -12.13
C PRO A 110 37.42 11.38 -11.46
N PRO A 111 38.19 12.41 -11.06
CA PRO A 111 39.52 12.22 -10.49
C PRO A 111 39.50 11.38 -9.19
N ASP A 112 38.38 11.40 -8.46
CA ASP A 112 38.19 10.76 -7.16
C ASP A 112 37.30 9.50 -7.24
N CYS A 113 37.45 8.71 -8.31
CA CYS A 113 36.73 7.46 -8.50
C CYS A 113 37.32 6.35 -7.60
N GLU A 114 36.75 6.15 -6.41
CA GLU A 114 37.17 5.10 -5.50
C GLU A 114 36.49 3.76 -5.88
N LYS A 115 37.18 2.65 -5.65
CA LYS A 115 36.58 1.32 -5.84
C LYS A 115 35.50 1.11 -4.79
N LEU A 116 34.24 1.12 -5.22
CA LEU A 116 33.09 0.90 -4.35
C LEU A 116 33.12 -0.50 -3.73
N GLU A 117 32.89 -0.59 -2.41
CA GLU A 117 32.78 -1.87 -1.73
C GLU A 117 31.48 -2.57 -2.14
N ILE A 118 31.62 -3.68 -2.88
CA ILE A 118 30.50 -4.49 -3.39
C ILE A 118 29.50 -4.84 -2.28
N THR A 119 29.99 -5.20 -1.10
CA THR A 119 29.15 -5.57 0.04
C THR A 119 28.28 -4.41 0.51
N LEU A 120 28.86 -3.21 0.64
CA LEU A 120 28.14 -2.00 1.08
C LEU A 120 27.08 -1.60 0.05
N GLU A 121 27.45 -1.60 -1.22
CA GLU A 121 26.54 -1.28 -2.33
C GLU A 121 25.34 -2.23 -2.37
N VAL A 122 25.57 -3.55 -2.26
CA VAL A 122 24.50 -4.57 -2.26
C VAL A 122 23.56 -4.38 -1.07
N ILE A 123 24.09 -4.07 0.12
CA ILE A 123 23.27 -3.77 1.30
C ILE A 123 22.42 -2.52 1.07
N CYS A 124 23.01 -1.44 0.57
CA CYS A 124 22.33 -0.18 0.30
C CYS A 124 21.21 -0.34 -0.74
N LEU A 125 21.50 -1.04 -1.85
CA LEU A 125 20.51 -1.37 -2.88
C LEU A 125 19.40 -2.26 -2.32
N TRP A 126 19.72 -3.28 -1.53
CA TRP A 126 18.72 -4.16 -0.95
C TRP A 126 17.78 -3.43 0.01
N LEU A 127 18.31 -2.55 0.87
CA LEU A 127 17.49 -1.71 1.75
C LEU A 127 16.53 -0.81 0.95
N HIS A 128 17.01 -0.17 -0.12
CA HIS A 128 16.17 0.61 -1.02
C HIS A 128 15.06 -0.24 -1.67
N VAL A 129 15.41 -1.41 -2.18
CA VAL A 129 14.44 -2.35 -2.78
C VAL A 129 13.38 -2.77 -1.76
N VAL A 130 13.78 -3.10 -0.52
CA VAL A 130 12.85 -3.46 0.56
C VAL A 130 11.92 -2.30 0.91
N ALA A 131 12.43 -1.07 0.98
CA ALA A 131 11.60 0.11 1.22
C ALA A 131 10.54 0.29 0.12
N CYS A 132 10.93 0.29 -1.16
CA CYS A 132 9.99 0.39 -2.27
C CYS A 132 8.99 -0.78 -2.32
N PHE A 133 9.43 -2.01 -2.01
CA PHE A 133 8.56 -3.19 -1.99
C PHE A 133 7.52 -3.13 -0.87
N THR A 134 7.85 -2.50 0.25
CA THR A 134 6.92 -2.26 1.35
C THR A 134 5.80 -1.31 0.90
N ASP A 135 6.15 -0.19 0.27
CA ASP A 135 5.17 0.75 -0.29
C ASP A 135 4.27 0.13 -1.39
N MET A 136 4.85 -0.72 -2.25
CA MET A 136 4.08 -1.48 -3.24
C MET A 136 3.16 -2.53 -2.59
N ALA A 137 3.59 -3.17 -1.49
CA ALA A 137 2.76 -4.13 -0.77
C ALA A 137 1.53 -3.43 -0.16
N GLU A 138 1.70 -2.26 0.44
CA GLU A 138 0.57 -1.46 0.95
C GLU A 138 -0.39 -1.04 -0.17
N THR A 139 0.15 -0.72 -1.35
CA THR A 139 -0.67 -0.42 -2.54
C THR A 139 -1.48 -1.63 -2.98
N TRP A 140 -0.89 -2.82 -2.89
CA TRP A 140 -1.58 -4.08 -3.18
C TRP A 140 -2.66 -4.41 -2.15
N ASP A 141 -2.39 -4.18 -0.86
CA ASP A 141 -3.35 -4.39 0.23
C ASP A 141 -4.56 -3.43 0.07
N LEU A 142 -4.32 -2.18 -0.34
CA LEU A 142 -5.39 -1.23 -0.71
C LEU A 142 -6.21 -1.71 -1.91
N GLN A 143 -5.55 -2.24 -2.94
CA GLN A 143 -6.21 -2.79 -4.13
C GLN A 143 -7.08 -4.00 -3.77
N GLU A 144 -6.57 -4.92 -2.95
CA GLU A 144 -7.33 -6.06 -2.45
C GLU A 144 -8.55 -5.60 -1.63
N LEU A 145 -8.34 -4.69 -0.69
CA LEU A 145 -9.40 -4.11 0.12
C LEU A 145 -10.52 -3.51 -0.77
N LEU A 146 -10.14 -2.71 -1.77
CA LEU A 146 -11.07 -2.05 -2.69
C LEU A 146 -11.89 -3.04 -3.54
N TRP A 147 -11.23 -4.04 -4.10
CA TRP A 147 -11.85 -4.93 -5.10
C TRP A 147 -12.48 -6.18 -4.50
N CYS A 148 -11.85 -6.76 -3.48
CA CYS A 148 -12.26 -8.02 -2.89
C CYS A 148 -13.13 -7.84 -1.64
N GLN A 149 -12.82 -6.86 -0.79
CA GLN A 149 -13.46 -6.76 0.53
C GLN A 149 -14.62 -5.75 0.56
N ILE A 150 -14.48 -4.60 -0.11
CA ILE A 150 -15.57 -3.63 -0.19
C ILE A 150 -16.64 -4.15 -1.17
N PRO A 151 -17.90 -4.36 -0.76
CA PRO A 151 -18.95 -4.83 -1.64
C PRO A 151 -19.27 -3.79 -2.73
N THR A 152 -19.66 -4.28 -3.91
CA THR A 152 -20.13 -3.42 -4.99
C THR A 152 -21.62 -3.12 -4.78
N SER A 153 -21.98 -1.84 -4.73
CA SER A 153 -23.37 -1.41 -4.54
C SER A 153 -24.27 -1.86 -5.69
N LYS A 154 -25.47 -2.35 -5.35
CA LYS A 154 -26.49 -2.79 -6.32
C LYS A 154 -27.24 -1.63 -6.95
N SER A 155 -27.32 -0.48 -6.27
CA SER A 155 -28.02 0.71 -6.77
C SER A 155 -27.25 1.44 -7.87
N GLY A 156 -26.01 1.04 -8.16
CA GLY A 156 -25.11 1.74 -9.08
C GLY A 156 -24.50 3.02 -8.49
N CYS A 157 -25.03 3.50 -7.36
CA CYS A 157 -24.51 4.63 -6.60
C CYS A 157 -23.69 4.16 -5.40
N THR A 158 -22.81 5.01 -4.88
CA THR A 158 -22.09 4.68 -3.64
C THR A 158 -23.03 4.83 -2.46
N GLU A 159 -23.08 3.80 -1.61
CA GLU A 159 -23.85 3.78 -0.37
C GLU A 159 -22.89 3.91 0.81
N VAL A 160 -23.25 4.76 1.77
CA VAL A 160 -22.48 4.98 3.00
C VAL A 160 -22.45 3.69 3.81
N PHE A 161 -21.28 3.33 4.34
CA PHE A 161 -21.10 2.17 5.19
C PHE A 161 -21.89 2.32 6.48
N GLN A 162 -22.72 1.33 6.80
CA GLN A 162 -23.44 1.25 8.06
C GLN A 162 -22.81 0.16 8.91
N TYR A 163 -22.37 0.54 10.11
CA TYR A 163 -21.84 -0.39 11.09
C TYR A 163 -22.87 -0.58 12.20
N VAL A 164 -23.01 -1.81 12.66
CA VAL A 164 -23.80 -2.17 13.84
C VAL A 164 -22.86 -2.81 14.84
N ASP A 165 -22.94 -2.36 16.10
CA ASP A 165 -22.24 -3.01 17.19
C ASP A 165 -22.97 -4.32 17.55
N ALA A 166 -22.31 -5.44 17.25
CA ALA A 166 -22.76 -6.77 17.59
C ALA A 166 -21.73 -7.39 18.54
N ASP A 167 -22.12 -7.57 19.80
CA ASP A 167 -21.31 -8.18 20.86
C ASP A 167 -19.96 -7.46 21.12
N GLY A 168 -19.92 -6.12 20.99
CA GLY A 168 -18.71 -5.33 21.16
C GLY A 168 -17.79 -5.32 19.93
N SER A 169 -18.27 -5.82 18.79
CA SER A 169 -17.57 -5.77 17.51
C SER A 169 -18.40 -5.00 16.47
N LEU A 170 -17.80 -3.98 15.86
CA LEU A 170 -18.43 -3.22 14.78
C LEU A 170 -18.44 -4.07 13.50
N MET A 171 -19.63 -4.54 13.11
CA MET A 171 -19.82 -5.26 11.85
C MET A 171 -20.47 -4.36 10.81
N MET A 172 -19.93 -4.36 9.58
CA MET A 172 -20.53 -3.65 8.45
C MET A 172 -21.78 -4.40 7.98
N VAL A 173 -22.96 -3.79 8.14
CA VAL A 173 -24.26 -4.38 7.77
C VAL A 173 -24.67 -4.02 6.36
N SER A 174 -24.37 -2.80 5.92
CA SER A 174 -24.72 -2.31 4.59
C SER A 174 -23.75 -1.24 4.07
N GLY A 175 -23.90 -0.87 2.80
CA GLY A 175 -23.03 0.07 2.09
C GLY A 175 -22.17 -0.62 1.03
N GLY A 176 -21.50 0.18 0.21
CA GLY A 176 -20.70 -0.34 -0.90
C GLY A 176 -20.33 0.72 -1.93
N PHE A 177 -19.31 0.44 -2.72
CA PHE A 177 -18.85 1.35 -3.78
C PHE A 177 -19.49 1.00 -5.12
N SER A 178 -19.77 2.02 -5.93
CA SER A 178 -20.14 1.79 -7.34
C SER A 178 -18.92 1.28 -8.12
N ARG A 179 -19.15 0.51 -9.20
CA ARG A 179 -18.07 0.03 -10.07
C ARG A 179 -17.25 1.18 -10.64
N LEU A 180 -17.93 2.24 -11.09
CA LEU A 180 -17.26 3.44 -11.61
C LEU A 180 -16.32 4.05 -10.57
N ARG A 181 -16.76 4.16 -9.31
CA ARG A 181 -15.91 4.69 -8.24
C ARG A 181 -14.71 3.79 -7.97
N LYS A 182 -14.89 2.46 -7.92
CA LYS A 182 -13.76 1.52 -7.75
C LYS A 182 -12.72 1.69 -8.87
N THR A 183 -13.18 1.78 -10.12
CA THR A 183 -12.31 2.03 -11.27
C THR A 183 -11.61 3.38 -11.16
N MET A 184 -12.32 4.45 -10.79
CA MET A 184 -11.72 5.78 -10.62
C MET A 184 -10.67 5.82 -9.49
N VAL A 185 -10.96 5.21 -8.34
CA VAL A 185 -9.98 5.06 -7.25
C VAL A 185 -8.76 4.29 -7.74
N THR A 186 -8.96 3.19 -8.47
CA THR A 186 -7.84 2.40 -9.00
C THR A 186 -6.98 3.24 -9.95
N LEU A 187 -7.60 3.92 -10.92
CA LEU A 187 -6.89 4.67 -11.96
C LEU A 187 -6.26 5.98 -11.47
N LEU A 188 -6.89 6.69 -10.53
CA LEU A 188 -6.44 8.01 -10.09
C LEU A 188 -5.64 7.97 -8.78
N ILE A 189 -5.75 6.88 -8.01
CA ILE A 189 -5.12 6.75 -6.69
C ILE A 189 -4.07 5.64 -6.70
N LEU A 190 -4.45 4.41 -7.07
CA LEU A 190 -3.55 3.26 -6.93
C LEU A 190 -2.51 3.17 -8.06
N VAL A 191 -2.92 3.40 -9.31
CA VAL A 191 -2.00 3.37 -10.46
C VAL A 191 -0.91 4.45 -10.34
N PRO A 192 -1.21 5.72 -10.05
CA PRO A 192 -0.16 6.73 -9.92
C PRO A 192 0.78 6.45 -8.74
N LYS A 193 0.25 5.99 -7.59
CA LYS A 193 1.10 5.54 -6.46
C LYS A 193 2.08 4.46 -6.90
N LEU A 194 1.58 3.41 -7.57
CA LEU A 194 2.42 2.31 -8.07
C LEU A 194 3.46 2.78 -9.09
N VAL A 195 3.08 3.69 -10.00
CA VAL A 195 4.02 4.25 -10.99
C VAL A 195 5.15 5.01 -10.29
N ILE A 196 4.84 5.87 -9.32
CA ILE A 196 5.86 6.61 -8.55
C ILE A 196 6.80 5.63 -7.83
N ALA A 197 6.26 4.61 -7.15
CA ALA A 197 7.05 3.60 -6.46
C ALA A 197 8.01 2.86 -7.40
N LEU A 198 7.56 2.49 -8.60
CA LEU A 198 8.38 1.85 -9.62
C LEU A 198 9.47 2.77 -10.18
N LEU A 199 9.15 4.05 -10.40
CA LEU A 199 10.13 5.05 -10.85
C LEU A 199 11.22 5.28 -9.79
N VAL A 200 10.83 5.41 -8.52
CA VAL A 200 11.78 5.55 -7.39
C VAL A 200 12.62 4.29 -7.21
N LEU A 201 12.05 3.10 -7.38
CA LEU A 201 12.79 1.83 -7.37
C LEU A 201 13.90 1.82 -8.43
N VAL A 202 13.55 2.11 -9.68
CA VAL A 202 14.48 2.02 -10.82
C VAL A 202 15.49 3.17 -10.79
N TRP A 203 15.04 4.42 -10.74
CA TRP A 203 15.93 5.58 -10.78
C TRP A 203 16.72 5.76 -9.48
N GLY A 204 16.11 5.49 -8.33
CA GLY A 204 16.82 5.49 -7.04
C GLY A 204 17.86 4.38 -6.95
N GLY A 205 17.51 3.16 -7.40
CA GLY A 205 18.46 2.05 -7.47
C GLY A 205 19.65 2.37 -8.37
N MET A 206 19.39 2.94 -9.55
CA MET A 206 20.46 3.36 -10.45
C MET A 206 21.31 4.51 -9.89
N TRP A 207 20.70 5.42 -9.14
CA TRP A 207 21.40 6.51 -8.47
C TRP A 207 22.34 6.02 -7.36
N ILE A 208 21.93 5.03 -6.56
CA ILE A 208 22.79 4.40 -5.55
C ILE A 208 24.00 3.72 -6.22
N GLY A 209 23.78 2.93 -7.27
CA GLY A 209 24.87 2.21 -7.95
C GLY A 209 25.84 3.12 -8.71
N ALA A 210 25.42 4.33 -9.09
CA ALA A 210 26.26 5.35 -9.73
C ALA A 210 27.09 6.21 -8.75
N SER A 211 27.18 5.81 -7.47
CA SER A 211 27.92 6.55 -6.45
C SER A 211 29.43 6.45 -6.66
N ALA A 212 30.15 7.58 -6.54
CA ALA A 212 31.59 7.65 -6.75
C ALA A 212 32.40 7.13 -5.55
N THR A 213 31.85 7.27 -4.34
CA THR A 213 32.49 6.84 -3.08
C THR A 213 31.54 6.00 -2.24
N ASN A 214 32.09 5.24 -1.28
CA ASN A 214 31.31 4.47 -0.31
C ASN A 214 30.40 5.38 0.55
N ALA A 215 30.87 6.58 0.89
CA ALA A 215 30.10 7.56 1.65
C ALA A 215 28.89 8.07 0.85
N ASP A 216 29.07 8.37 -0.43
CA ASP A 216 27.97 8.79 -1.31
C ASP A 216 26.93 7.68 -1.46
N CYS A 217 27.37 6.42 -1.58
CA CYS A 217 26.47 5.27 -1.68
C CYS A 217 25.53 5.17 -0.48
N LEU A 218 26.09 5.29 0.74
CA LEU A 218 25.32 5.27 1.98
C LEU A 218 24.37 6.47 2.08
N LEU A 219 24.86 7.68 1.77
CA LEU A 219 24.05 8.91 1.83
C LEU A 219 22.88 8.86 0.83
N ASN A 220 23.12 8.38 -0.39
CA ASN A 220 22.09 8.24 -1.42
C ASN A 220 21.02 7.21 -1.00
N ALA A 221 21.41 6.10 -0.40
CA ALA A 221 20.48 5.08 0.09
C ALA A 221 19.61 5.58 1.26
N LEU A 222 20.20 6.32 2.21
CA LEU A 222 19.46 6.95 3.30
C LEU A 222 18.48 8.00 2.77
N ALA A 223 18.93 8.84 1.83
CA ALA A 223 18.07 9.84 1.20
C ALA A 223 16.87 9.20 0.49
N LEU A 224 17.08 8.11 -0.25
CA LEU A 224 15.98 7.41 -0.94
C LEU A 224 15.00 6.75 0.02
N THR A 225 15.48 6.20 1.13
CA THR A 225 14.60 5.65 2.18
C THR A 225 13.68 6.74 2.74
N PHE A 226 14.20 7.96 2.95
CA PHE A 226 13.39 9.12 3.35
C PHE A 226 12.36 9.50 2.28
N VAL A 227 12.75 9.47 1.00
CA VAL A 227 11.85 9.78 -0.12
C VAL A 227 10.67 8.80 -0.18
N VAL A 228 10.91 7.51 0.03
CA VAL A 228 9.84 6.50 0.02
C VAL A 228 8.80 6.79 1.11
N GLY A 229 9.21 7.21 2.32
CA GLY A 229 8.29 7.50 3.43
C GLY A 229 7.66 8.89 3.43
N ILE A 230 7.86 9.71 2.39
CA ILE A 230 7.41 11.11 2.41
C ILE A 230 5.89 11.28 2.42
N ASP A 231 5.16 10.34 1.82
CA ASP A 231 3.70 10.37 1.80
C ASP A 231 3.10 10.18 3.20
N GLU A 232 3.67 9.26 3.99
CA GLU A 232 3.29 9.04 5.39
C GLU A 232 3.58 10.27 6.26
N MET A 233 4.74 10.91 6.05
CA MET A 233 5.10 12.15 6.75
C MET A 233 4.15 13.29 6.40
N ILE A 234 3.83 13.48 5.12
CA ILE A 234 2.87 14.49 4.65
C ILE A 234 1.48 14.20 5.23
N PHE A 235 1.03 12.94 5.23
CA PHE A 235 -0.24 12.56 5.81
C PHE A 235 -0.28 12.83 7.31
N THR A 236 0.73 12.39 8.06
CA THR A 236 0.82 12.57 9.52
C THR A 236 0.80 14.04 9.91
N PHE A 237 1.46 14.89 9.12
CA PHE A 237 1.53 16.32 9.37
C PHE A 237 0.24 17.07 8.98
N LEU A 238 -0.32 16.79 7.80
CA LEU A 238 -1.45 17.55 7.24
C LEU A 238 -2.83 16.98 7.58
N ALA A 239 -2.94 15.72 8.02
CA ALA A 239 -4.24 15.10 8.30
C ALA A 239 -4.83 15.63 9.63
N PRO A 240 -6.06 16.20 9.60
CA PRO A 240 -6.77 16.58 10.80
C PRO A 240 -6.89 15.40 11.76
N ALA A 241 -6.76 15.66 13.07
CA ALA A 241 -6.91 14.63 14.11
C ALA A 241 -8.22 13.83 13.94
N ARG A 242 -9.31 14.52 13.56
CA ARG A 242 -10.60 13.88 13.27
C ARG A 242 -10.52 12.83 12.16
N THR A 243 -9.79 13.10 11.07
CA THR A 243 -9.66 12.13 9.96
C THR A 243 -8.88 10.90 10.43
N ARG A 244 -7.79 11.11 11.18
CA ARG A 244 -6.99 10.01 11.74
C ARG A 244 -7.82 9.14 12.67
N HIS A 245 -8.55 9.74 13.62
CA HIS A 245 -9.42 9.00 14.53
C HIS A 245 -10.54 8.24 13.82
N ILE A 246 -11.12 8.81 12.76
CA ILE A 246 -12.13 8.08 11.96
C ILE A 246 -11.51 6.83 11.32
N LEU A 247 -10.30 6.94 10.75
CA LEU A 247 -9.63 5.81 10.10
C LEU A 247 -9.13 4.77 11.12
N GLU A 248 -8.59 5.20 12.26
CA GLU A 248 -8.19 4.35 13.38
C GLU A 248 -9.36 3.59 13.99
N ALA A 249 -10.55 4.22 14.03
CA ALA A 249 -11.77 3.60 14.53
C ALA A 249 -12.41 2.62 13.55
N LEU A 250 -11.90 2.50 12.32
CA LEU A 250 -12.44 1.52 11.37
C LEU A 250 -12.08 0.11 11.82
N PRO A 251 -13.07 -0.79 11.95
CA PRO A 251 -12.77 -2.19 12.14
C PRO A 251 -12.03 -2.72 10.90
N SER A 252 -11.06 -3.61 11.13
CA SER A 252 -10.41 -4.34 10.05
C SER A 252 -11.45 -5.09 9.21
N PHE A 253 -11.28 -5.10 7.90
CA PHE A 253 -12.14 -5.84 7.00
C PHE A 253 -11.81 -7.33 7.10
N GLN A 254 -12.77 -8.10 7.60
CA GLN A 254 -12.63 -9.53 7.80
C GLN A 254 -13.29 -10.28 6.65
N SER A 255 -12.53 -11.14 5.98
CA SER A 255 -13.07 -12.07 4.99
C SER A 255 -12.89 -13.50 5.48
N ASN A 256 -14.00 -14.26 5.51
CA ASN A 256 -13.98 -15.69 5.81
C ASN A 256 -13.74 -16.55 4.56
N VAL A 257 -13.66 -15.94 3.38
CA VAL A 257 -13.47 -16.65 2.11
C VAL A 257 -11.99 -16.63 1.76
N GLU A 258 -11.27 -17.69 2.13
CA GLU A 258 -9.94 -17.94 1.59
C GLU A 258 -10.04 -18.66 0.25
N THR A 259 -9.51 -18.04 -0.81
CA THR A 259 -9.18 -18.80 -2.02
C THR A 259 -7.87 -19.57 -1.79
N PRO A 260 -7.70 -20.77 -2.36
CA PRO A 260 -6.46 -21.54 -2.22
C PRO A 260 -5.23 -20.78 -2.72
N LEU A 261 -5.41 -19.90 -3.72
CA LEU A 261 -4.38 -19.01 -4.22
C LEU A 261 -3.91 -18.02 -3.15
N TRP A 262 -4.83 -17.42 -2.39
CA TRP A 262 -4.49 -16.50 -1.29
C TRP A 262 -3.73 -17.21 -0.17
N ARG A 263 -4.14 -18.43 0.17
CA ARG A 263 -3.44 -19.24 1.17
C ARG A 263 -2.01 -19.55 0.73
N PHE A 264 -1.82 -19.90 -0.54
CA PHE A 264 -0.49 -20.12 -1.13
C PHE A 264 0.33 -18.84 -1.13
N TYR A 265 -0.23 -17.72 -1.60
CA TYR A 265 0.45 -16.44 -1.66
C TYR A 265 0.86 -15.95 -0.26
N ARG A 266 0.05 -16.17 0.78
CA ARG A 266 0.43 -15.83 2.15
C ARG A 266 1.58 -16.70 2.67
N HIS A 267 1.55 -18.00 2.40
CA HIS A 267 2.57 -18.92 2.90
C HIS A 267 3.91 -18.75 2.17
N MET A 268 3.88 -18.61 0.84
CA MET A 268 5.05 -18.40 0.01
C MET A 268 5.45 -16.92 -0.10
N GLY A 269 4.61 -15.99 0.36
CA GLY A 269 4.76 -14.56 0.14
C GLY A 269 6.08 -14.02 0.63
N THR A 270 6.51 -14.40 1.83
CA THR A 270 7.81 -13.98 2.37
C THR A 270 8.97 -14.49 1.51
N LEU A 271 8.96 -15.77 1.13
CA LEU A 271 10.01 -16.36 0.31
C LEU A 271 10.04 -15.72 -1.09
N ILE A 272 8.88 -15.60 -1.73
CA ILE A 272 8.74 -14.95 -3.04
C ILE A 272 9.24 -13.51 -2.97
N ARG A 273 8.83 -12.73 -1.96
CA ARG A 273 9.30 -11.35 -1.76
C ARG A 273 10.81 -11.29 -1.60
N THR A 274 11.42 -12.18 -0.81
CA THR A 274 12.87 -12.24 -0.64
C THR A 274 13.58 -12.57 -1.96
N VAL A 275 13.13 -13.61 -2.68
CA VAL A 275 13.74 -14.00 -3.97
C VAL A 275 13.61 -12.88 -5.00
N VAL A 276 12.42 -12.27 -5.13
CA VAL A 276 12.21 -11.15 -6.05
C VAL A 276 13.09 -9.96 -5.66
N SER A 277 13.23 -9.65 -4.36
CA SER A 277 14.12 -8.56 -3.92
C SER A 277 15.58 -8.79 -4.29
N ILE A 278 16.08 -10.03 -4.13
CA ILE A 278 17.45 -10.40 -4.52
C ILE A 278 17.63 -10.26 -6.03
N LEU A 279 16.69 -10.78 -6.82
CA LEU A 279 16.72 -10.66 -8.28
C LEU A 279 16.69 -9.19 -8.72
N THR A 280 15.88 -8.35 -8.09
CA THR A 280 15.83 -6.92 -8.37
C THR A 280 17.17 -6.24 -8.06
N VAL A 281 17.83 -6.55 -6.94
CA VAL A 281 19.17 -6.02 -6.63
C VAL A 281 20.18 -6.44 -7.69
N LEU A 282 20.18 -7.70 -8.12
CA LEU A 282 21.08 -8.20 -9.17
C LEU A 282 20.82 -7.50 -10.51
N VAL A 283 19.56 -7.29 -10.88
CA VAL A 283 19.18 -6.56 -12.11
C VAL A 283 19.60 -5.09 -12.03
N LEU A 284 19.33 -4.41 -10.92
CA LEU A 284 19.73 -3.01 -10.73
C LEU A 284 21.24 -2.86 -10.81
N ARG A 285 21.99 -3.73 -10.11
CA ARG A 285 23.46 -3.77 -10.16
C ARG A 285 23.97 -4.00 -11.58
N TYR A 286 23.36 -4.92 -12.33
CA TYR A 286 23.73 -5.19 -13.71
C TYR A 286 23.44 -4.00 -14.65
N MET A 287 22.39 -3.23 -14.37
CA MET A 287 22.02 -2.06 -15.17
C MET A 287 22.88 -0.83 -14.87
N THR A 288 23.46 -0.73 -13.68
CA THR A 288 24.31 0.40 -13.27
C THR A 288 25.73 0.25 -13.77
N ARG A 289 26.35 1.38 -14.14
CA ARG A 289 27.77 1.43 -14.48
C ARG A 289 28.58 1.72 -13.22
N HIS A 290 29.65 0.95 -13.02
CA HIS A 290 30.54 1.10 -11.88
C HIS A 290 31.81 1.86 -12.23
N CYS A 291 32.30 2.58 -11.23
CA CYS A 291 33.58 3.26 -11.27
C CYS A 291 34.72 2.23 -11.46
N GLY A 292 35.50 2.35 -12.53
CA GLY A 292 36.69 1.52 -12.78
C GLY A 292 36.46 0.21 -13.53
N GLU A 293 35.24 -0.13 -13.95
CA GLU A 293 35.02 -1.21 -14.92
C GLU A 293 35.20 -0.65 -16.35
N PRO A 294 36.05 -1.25 -17.20
CA PRO A 294 36.15 -0.86 -18.60
C PRO A 294 34.77 -1.05 -19.23
N GLY A 295 34.21 0.04 -19.76
CA GLY A 295 32.86 0.03 -20.29
C GLY A 295 32.72 -1.06 -21.35
N LEU A 296 31.69 -1.91 -21.24
CA LEU A 296 31.39 -2.93 -22.25
C LEU A 296 31.18 -2.35 -23.67
N PHE A 297 31.05 -1.02 -23.78
CA PHE A 297 30.85 -0.26 -25.01
C PHE A 297 32.08 0.52 -25.49
N ASP A 298 33.22 0.50 -24.79
CA ASP A 298 34.45 1.17 -25.28
C ASP A 298 35.19 0.36 -26.36
N ASN A 299 34.62 -0.77 -26.79
CA ASN A 299 35.14 -1.62 -27.87
C ASN A 299 34.34 -1.50 -29.19
N GLN A 300 33.54 -0.44 -29.38
CA GLN A 300 32.87 -0.10 -30.65
C GLN A 300 33.22 1.32 -31.08
#